data_AF-A0A0S4W3D2-F1
#
_entry.id   AF-A0A0S4W3D2-F1
#
_cell.length_a   1.000
_cell.length_b   1.000
_cell.length_c   1.000
_cell.angle_alpha   90.00
_cell.angle_beta   90.00
_cell.angle_gamma   90.00
#
_symmetry.space_group_name_H-M   'P 1'
#
loop_
_entity.id
_entity.type
_entity.pdbx_description
1 polymer ?
#
loop_
_entity_poly.entity_id
_entity_poly.type
_entity_poly.pdbx_seq_one_letter_code
_entity_poly.pdbx_strand_id
1 'polypeptide(L)'
;MSDEAASISQYRQFRNILKSTPCKGEFMPYDWGKLPNRLPGIWVVYSQMFGEFSAEIANIVNELTRYTHQLTAWRDVIAKLDDDQRLSVSTEFVVPLATVAINLPYVIRSRYIFATAHLCHQANLAKQRGDWKDDLSLDNKICFDEANKCGSHWGKYKNLKLSLERIGDKSYQSATNDFRNAYNHRFSPRIVIGITNFVTRHVEKATGKVSYSLGGIGPLSLENIVQLLEQQCINCYKAFECFKKLVREHESAIAASI
;
A
#
# COMPACT_ATOMS: atom_id res chain seq x y z
N MET A 1 -4.06 12.31 -37.99
CA MET A 1 -4.75 11.17 -37.34
C MET A 1 -5.70 11.75 -36.32
N SER A 2 -6.93 11.25 -36.21
CA SER A 2 -7.80 11.64 -35.10
C SER A 2 -7.15 11.24 -33.77
N ASP A 3 -7.39 12.03 -32.72
CA ASP A 3 -6.83 11.80 -31.37
C ASP A 3 -7.12 10.39 -30.85
N GLU A 4 -8.34 9.90 -31.13
CA GLU A 4 -8.80 8.54 -30.80
C GLU A 4 -7.99 7.42 -31.49
N ALA A 5 -7.62 7.60 -32.76
CA ALA A 5 -6.81 6.62 -33.49
C ALA A 5 -5.38 6.55 -32.93
N ALA A 6 -4.87 7.67 -32.40
CA ALA A 6 -3.58 7.71 -31.72
C ALA A 6 -3.63 6.97 -30.37
N SER A 7 -4.61 7.26 -29.50
CA SER A 7 -4.79 6.57 -28.20
C SER A 7 -4.92 5.05 -28.34
N ILE A 8 -5.69 4.57 -29.33
CA ILE A 8 -5.82 3.14 -29.61
C ILE A 8 -4.47 2.52 -30.00
N SER A 9 -3.68 3.23 -30.82
CA SER A 9 -2.36 2.78 -31.26
C SER A 9 -1.39 2.66 -30.08
N GLN A 10 -1.34 3.68 -29.22
CA GLN A 10 -0.46 3.69 -28.04
C GLN A 10 -0.88 2.63 -27.02
N TYR A 11 -2.18 2.41 -26.82
CA TYR A 11 -2.66 1.32 -25.97
C TYR A 11 -2.28 -0.07 -26.52
N ARG A 12 -2.38 -0.29 -27.84
CA ARG A 12 -1.89 -1.54 -28.46
C ARG A 12 -0.39 -1.73 -28.25
N GLN A 13 0.39 -0.66 -28.38
CA GLN A 13 1.82 -0.70 -28.09
C GLN A 13 2.08 -1.09 -26.63
N PHE A 14 1.37 -0.46 -25.68
CA PHE A 14 1.40 -0.84 -24.27
C PHE A 14 1.10 -2.32 -24.06
N ARG A 15 0.03 -2.87 -24.68
CA ARG A 15 -0.32 -4.29 -24.54
C ARG A 15 0.76 -5.22 -25.08
N ASN A 16 1.44 -4.85 -26.16
CA ASN A 16 2.55 -5.62 -26.71
C ASN A 16 3.77 -5.59 -25.78
N ILE A 17 4.13 -4.41 -25.29
CA ILE A 17 5.24 -4.27 -24.33
C ILE A 17 4.93 -5.05 -23.06
N LEU A 18 3.74 -4.86 -22.46
CA LEU A 18 3.32 -5.53 -21.23
C LEU A 18 3.45 -7.05 -21.31
N LYS A 19 3.08 -7.66 -22.44
CA LYS A 19 3.24 -9.12 -22.65
C LYS A 19 4.70 -9.58 -22.62
N SER A 20 5.62 -8.74 -23.10
CA SER A 20 7.06 -9.03 -23.14
C SER A 20 7.81 -8.61 -21.88
N THR A 21 7.25 -7.68 -21.09
CA THR A 21 7.83 -7.22 -19.84
C THR A 21 7.75 -8.34 -18.80
N PRO A 22 8.86 -8.77 -18.18
CA PRO A 22 8.79 -9.72 -17.08
C PRO A 22 8.09 -9.11 -15.87
N CYS A 23 7.16 -9.84 -15.25
CA CYS A 23 6.64 -9.47 -13.94
C CYS A 23 7.71 -9.80 -12.88
N LYS A 24 8.27 -8.79 -12.22
CA LYS A 24 9.30 -8.96 -11.18
C LYS A 24 8.73 -9.28 -9.79
N GLY A 25 7.40 -9.28 -9.64
CA GLY A 25 6.74 -9.43 -8.35
C GLY A 25 6.25 -10.85 -8.05
N GLU A 26 5.85 -11.05 -6.80
CA GLU A 26 5.23 -12.29 -6.33
C GLU A 26 3.74 -12.05 -6.07
N PHE A 27 2.91 -13.02 -6.43
CA PHE A 27 1.49 -12.99 -6.08
C PHE A 27 1.27 -13.70 -4.75
N MET A 28 0.67 -12.98 -3.82
CA MET A 28 0.33 -13.48 -2.50
C MET A 28 -0.78 -14.52 -2.64
N PRO A 29 -0.58 -15.72 -2.07
CA PRO A 29 -1.56 -16.79 -2.15
C PRO A 29 -2.81 -16.47 -1.33
N TYR A 30 -3.91 -17.09 -1.72
CA TYR A 30 -5.16 -17.17 -0.95
C TYR A 30 -5.17 -18.45 -0.11
N ASP A 31 -6.09 -18.55 0.85
CA ASP A 31 -6.41 -19.77 1.59
C ASP A 31 -5.20 -20.51 2.20
N TRP A 32 -4.17 -19.76 2.58
CA TRP A 32 -2.94 -20.33 3.13
C TRP A 32 -3.10 -20.74 4.60
N GLY A 33 -4.17 -20.34 5.28
CA GLY A 33 -4.47 -20.70 6.67
C GLY A 33 -4.59 -22.21 6.89
N LYS A 34 -4.40 -22.65 8.13
CA LYS A 34 -4.50 -24.05 8.57
C LYS A 34 -5.36 -24.15 9.83
N LEU A 35 -6.49 -23.46 9.83
CA LEU A 35 -7.46 -23.58 10.93
C LEU A 35 -8.08 -24.99 10.93
N PRO A 36 -8.29 -25.60 12.12
CA PRO A 36 -8.99 -26.88 12.23
C PRO A 36 -10.42 -26.84 11.66
N ASN A 37 -10.88 -27.96 11.10
CA ASN A 37 -12.24 -28.09 10.54
C ASN A 37 -13.35 -27.94 11.61
N ARG A 38 -13.02 -28.18 12.88
CA ARG A 38 -13.93 -27.99 14.02
C ARG A 38 -13.28 -27.00 14.96
N LEU A 39 -13.92 -25.86 15.16
CA LEU A 39 -13.47 -24.78 16.04
C LEU A 39 -14.42 -24.65 17.24
N PRO A 40 -13.90 -24.50 18.46
CA PRO A 40 -14.70 -24.06 19.59
C PRO A 40 -15.37 -22.71 19.30
N GLY A 41 -16.58 -22.48 19.83
CA GLY A 41 -17.38 -21.28 19.53
C GLY A 41 -16.64 -19.95 19.74
N ILE A 42 -15.74 -19.90 20.72
CA ILE A 42 -14.91 -18.72 21.04
C ILE A 42 -13.99 -18.29 19.88
N TRP A 43 -13.67 -19.20 18.95
CA TRP A 43 -12.80 -18.95 17.80
C TRP A 43 -13.55 -18.68 16.49
N VAL A 44 -14.88 -18.74 16.49
CA VAL A 44 -15.69 -18.53 15.27
C VAL A 44 -15.50 -17.11 14.74
N VAL A 45 -15.53 -16.10 15.61
CA VAL A 45 -15.33 -14.69 15.23
C VAL A 45 -13.94 -14.50 14.61
N TYR A 46 -12.91 -15.05 15.25
CA TYR A 46 -11.53 -15.04 14.73
C TYR A 46 -11.45 -15.66 13.33
N SER A 47 -12.07 -16.84 13.13
CA SER A 47 -12.02 -17.55 11.84
C SER A 47 -12.65 -16.76 10.71
N GLN A 48 -13.80 -16.11 10.95
CA GLN A 48 -14.48 -15.30 9.95
C GLN A 48 -13.63 -14.07 9.58
N MET A 49 -13.14 -13.35 10.59
CA MET A 49 -12.23 -12.20 10.39
C MET A 49 -10.97 -12.61 9.63
N PHE A 50 -10.35 -13.74 9.98
CA PHE A 50 -9.12 -14.19 9.34
C PHE A 50 -9.33 -14.49 7.85
N GLY A 51 -10.42 -15.18 7.48
CA GLY A 51 -10.74 -15.47 6.09
C GLY A 51 -10.86 -14.21 5.25
N GLU A 52 -11.67 -13.25 5.71
CA GLU A 52 -11.86 -11.97 5.02
C GLU A 52 -10.56 -11.14 4.95
N PHE A 53 -9.91 -10.93 6.09
CA PHE A 53 -8.75 -10.05 6.17
C PHE A 53 -7.55 -10.59 5.40
N SER A 54 -7.31 -11.90 5.43
CA SER A 54 -6.20 -12.51 4.69
C SER A 54 -6.40 -12.42 3.17
N ALA A 55 -7.63 -12.63 2.69
CA ALA A 55 -7.99 -12.45 1.29
C ALA A 55 -7.86 -10.99 0.85
N GLU A 56 -8.34 -10.05 1.66
CA GLU A 56 -8.28 -8.63 1.33
C GLU A 56 -6.85 -8.08 1.32
N ILE A 57 -6.01 -8.53 2.24
CA ILE A 57 -4.57 -8.23 2.24
C ILE A 57 -3.90 -8.79 0.98
N ALA A 58 -4.16 -10.06 0.62
CA ALA A 58 -3.59 -10.65 -0.59
C ALA A 58 -4.04 -9.87 -1.83
N ASN A 59 -5.32 -9.52 -1.93
CA ASN A 59 -5.89 -8.73 -3.04
C ASN A 59 -5.15 -7.42 -3.26
N ILE A 60 -4.96 -6.61 -2.22
CA ILE A 60 -4.35 -5.28 -2.36
C ILE A 60 -2.84 -5.34 -2.61
N VAL A 61 -2.13 -6.32 -2.06
CA VAL A 61 -0.70 -6.52 -2.37
C VAL A 61 -0.53 -6.99 -3.83
N ASN A 62 -1.41 -7.88 -4.28
CA ASN A 62 -1.46 -8.34 -5.67
C ASN A 62 -1.85 -7.21 -6.63
N GLU A 63 -2.71 -6.29 -6.19
CA GLU A 63 -3.08 -5.10 -6.95
C GLU A 63 -1.89 -4.15 -7.14
N LEU A 64 -1.16 -3.81 -6.07
CA LEU A 64 0.07 -3.01 -6.17
C LEU A 64 1.09 -3.67 -7.12
N THR A 65 1.23 -4.99 -7.04
CA THR A 65 2.11 -5.76 -7.93
C THR A 65 1.70 -5.60 -9.40
N ARG A 66 0.41 -5.73 -9.72
CA ARG A 66 -0.12 -5.54 -11.09
C ARG A 66 0.07 -4.11 -11.57
N TYR A 67 -0.24 -3.11 -10.76
CA TYR A 67 -0.08 -1.71 -11.16
C TYR A 67 1.38 -1.34 -11.39
N THR A 68 2.30 -1.83 -10.55
CA THR A 68 3.73 -1.64 -10.75
C THR A 68 4.19 -2.24 -12.08
N HIS A 69 3.73 -3.46 -12.40
CA HIS A 69 4.03 -4.11 -13.68
C HIS A 69 3.47 -3.35 -14.89
N GLN A 70 2.23 -2.86 -14.80
CA GLN A 70 1.62 -2.04 -15.85
C GLN A 70 2.35 -0.71 -16.04
N LEU A 71 2.72 -0.02 -14.96
CA LEU A 71 3.48 1.22 -15.01
C LEU A 71 4.88 1.01 -15.58
N THR A 72 5.48 -0.16 -15.37
CA THR A 72 6.75 -0.55 -15.99
C THR A 72 6.62 -0.60 -17.51
N ALA A 73 5.56 -1.21 -18.03
CA ALA A 73 5.31 -1.24 -19.48
C ALA A 73 5.00 0.16 -20.04
N TRP A 74 4.22 0.98 -19.30
CA TRP A 74 3.95 2.37 -19.70
C TRP A 74 5.19 3.26 -19.72
N ARG A 75 6.15 3.06 -18.80
CA ARG A 75 7.45 3.73 -18.81
C ARG A 75 8.16 3.53 -20.15
N ASP A 76 8.17 2.29 -20.63
CA ASP A 76 8.87 1.92 -21.86
C ASP A 76 8.14 2.42 -23.13
N VAL A 77 6.81 2.56 -23.08
CA VAL A 77 6.02 3.24 -24.13
C VAL A 77 6.36 4.73 -24.15
N ILE A 78 6.19 5.41 -23.01
CA ILE A 78 6.32 6.87 -22.89
C ILE A 78 7.71 7.38 -23.28
N ALA A 79 8.76 6.61 -23.00
CA ALA A 79 10.14 6.97 -23.34
C ALA A 79 10.37 7.23 -24.83
N LYS A 80 9.46 6.77 -25.71
CA LYS A 80 9.56 6.88 -27.17
C LYS A 80 8.61 7.92 -27.77
N LEU A 81 7.78 8.56 -26.95
CA LEU A 81 6.77 9.50 -27.40
C LEU A 81 7.32 10.93 -27.40
N ASP A 82 6.85 11.74 -28.36
CA ASP A 82 7.00 13.20 -28.31
C ASP A 82 6.16 13.80 -27.17
N ASP A 83 6.28 15.12 -26.94
CA ASP A 83 5.65 15.77 -25.79
C ASP A 83 4.12 15.79 -25.87
N ASP A 84 3.53 15.95 -27.06
CA ASP A 84 2.07 15.97 -27.25
C ASP A 84 1.46 14.57 -27.02
N GLN A 85 2.08 13.55 -27.60
CA GLN A 85 1.71 12.15 -27.38
C GLN A 85 1.90 11.75 -25.92
N ARG A 86 3.00 12.19 -25.30
CA ARG A 86 3.28 11.93 -23.88
C ARG A 86 2.22 12.57 -23.00
N LEU A 87 1.82 13.81 -23.27
CA LEU A 87 0.75 14.48 -22.54
C LEU A 87 -0.55 13.71 -22.65
N SER A 88 -0.99 13.39 -23.87
CA SER A 88 -2.24 12.66 -24.14
C SER A 88 -2.27 11.30 -23.42
N VAL A 89 -1.26 10.45 -23.66
CA VAL A 89 -1.13 9.13 -23.02
C VAL A 89 -1.05 9.24 -21.49
N SER A 90 -0.35 10.26 -20.98
CA SER A 90 -0.23 10.46 -19.54
C SER A 90 -1.58 10.78 -18.92
N THR A 91 -2.33 11.71 -19.53
CA THR A 91 -3.64 12.11 -19.00
C THR A 91 -4.67 11.00 -19.03
N GLU A 92 -4.69 10.20 -20.10
CA GLU A 92 -5.71 9.16 -20.29
C GLU A 92 -5.40 7.89 -19.50
N PHE A 93 -4.15 7.41 -19.53
CA PHE A 93 -3.82 6.07 -19.03
C PHE A 93 -2.92 6.06 -17.80
N VAL A 94 -1.87 6.90 -17.78
CA VAL A 94 -0.81 6.76 -16.78
C VAL A 94 -1.13 7.48 -15.48
N VAL A 95 -1.61 8.72 -15.53
CA VAL A 95 -1.89 9.52 -14.34
C VAL A 95 -2.94 8.83 -13.45
N PRO A 96 -4.08 8.31 -13.95
CA PRO A 96 -5.03 7.59 -13.11
C PRO A 96 -4.41 6.37 -12.42
N LEU A 97 -3.68 5.54 -13.18
CA LEU A 97 -3.04 4.32 -12.69
C LEU A 97 -1.95 4.63 -11.65
N ALA A 98 -1.06 5.57 -11.95
CA ALA A 98 0.05 5.95 -11.08
C ALA A 98 -0.45 6.61 -9.79
N THR A 99 -1.52 7.42 -9.88
CA THR A 99 -2.15 8.04 -8.71
C THR A 99 -2.64 6.98 -7.73
N VAL A 100 -3.33 5.94 -8.20
CA VAL A 100 -3.77 4.84 -7.34
C VAL A 100 -2.56 4.10 -6.77
N ALA A 101 -1.62 3.70 -7.63
CA ALA A 101 -0.46 2.90 -7.24
C ALA A 101 0.43 3.58 -6.18
N ILE A 102 0.67 4.89 -6.28
CA ILE A 102 1.47 5.66 -5.31
C ILE A 102 0.78 5.75 -3.93
N ASN A 103 -0.55 5.70 -3.90
CA ASN A 103 -1.30 5.75 -2.65
C ASN A 103 -1.44 4.37 -1.98
N LEU A 104 -1.37 3.27 -2.74
CA LEU A 104 -1.58 1.91 -2.23
C LEU A 104 -0.66 1.52 -1.06
N PRO A 105 0.65 1.85 -1.00
CA PRO A 105 1.48 1.50 0.15
C PRO A 105 0.89 1.95 1.49
N TYR A 106 0.31 3.16 1.54
CA TYR A 106 -0.38 3.64 2.74
C TYR A 106 -1.61 2.79 3.06
N VAL A 107 -2.45 2.50 2.06
CA VAL A 107 -3.68 1.71 2.24
C VAL A 107 -3.35 0.30 2.71
N ILE A 108 -2.36 -0.35 2.09
CA ILE A 108 -1.88 -1.68 2.45
C ILE A 108 -1.43 -1.71 3.91
N ARG A 109 -0.58 -0.75 4.31
CA ARG A 109 -0.10 -0.63 5.69
C ARG A 109 -1.27 -0.49 6.68
N SER A 110 -2.23 0.38 6.39
CA SER A 110 -3.41 0.57 7.25
C SER A 110 -4.26 -0.70 7.37
N ARG A 111 -4.47 -1.45 6.28
CA ARG A 111 -5.22 -2.72 6.30
C ARG A 111 -4.51 -3.81 7.10
N TYR A 112 -3.18 -3.90 7.01
CA TYR A 112 -2.41 -4.80 7.88
C TYR A 112 -2.56 -4.43 9.36
N ILE A 113 -2.48 -3.14 9.71
CA ILE A 113 -2.65 -2.67 11.08
C ILE A 113 -4.03 -3.05 11.61
N PHE A 114 -5.07 -2.79 10.81
CA PHE A 114 -6.45 -3.15 11.13
C PHE A 114 -6.61 -4.66 11.39
N ALA A 115 -6.20 -5.48 10.43
CA ALA A 115 -6.27 -6.93 10.54
C ALA A 115 -5.49 -7.45 11.75
N THR A 116 -4.29 -6.90 12.00
CA THR A 116 -3.44 -7.31 13.11
C THR A 116 -4.08 -6.96 14.46
N ALA A 117 -4.63 -5.76 14.61
CA ALA A 117 -5.30 -5.35 15.85
C ALA A 117 -6.48 -6.27 16.17
N HIS A 118 -7.37 -6.50 15.21
CA HIS A 118 -8.53 -7.37 15.40
C HIS A 118 -8.15 -8.84 15.67
N LEU A 119 -7.26 -9.43 14.85
CA LEU A 119 -6.91 -10.83 15.00
C LEU A 119 -6.17 -11.10 16.32
N CYS A 120 -5.22 -10.23 16.69
CA CYS A 120 -4.55 -10.37 17.98
C CYS A 120 -5.52 -10.13 19.15
N HIS A 121 -6.46 -9.18 19.04
CA HIS A 121 -7.48 -8.95 20.06
C HIS A 121 -8.35 -10.18 20.29
N GLN A 122 -8.93 -10.73 19.22
CA GLN A 122 -9.76 -11.94 19.29
C GLN A 122 -8.97 -13.15 19.81
N ALA A 123 -7.71 -13.30 19.37
CA ALA A 123 -6.85 -14.37 19.86
C ALA A 123 -6.50 -14.22 21.35
N ASN A 124 -6.33 -12.98 21.85
CA ASN A 124 -6.12 -12.72 23.27
C ASN A 124 -7.36 -13.03 24.11
N LEU A 125 -8.55 -12.60 23.67
CA LEU A 125 -9.83 -12.93 24.34
C LEU A 125 -10.00 -14.44 24.51
N ALA A 126 -9.73 -15.20 23.45
CA ALA A 126 -9.88 -16.65 23.46
C ALA A 126 -8.81 -17.35 24.32
N LYS A 127 -7.55 -16.88 24.27
CA LYS A 127 -6.43 -17.49 25.00
C LYS A 127 -6.43 -17.16 26.49
N GLN A 128 -6.79 -15.95 26.88
CA GLN A 128 -6.65 -15.43 28.25
C GLN A 128 -7.95 -15.52 29.07
N ARG A 129 -9.05 -16.03 28.49
CA ARG A 129 -10.29 -16.47 29.18
C ARG A 129 -10.76 -15.56 30.33
N GLY A 130 -10.91 -14.27 30.06
CA GLY A 130 -11.44 -13.27 31.00
C GLY A 130 -10.39 -12.31 31.57
N ASP A 131 -9.10 -12.65 31.51
CA ASP A 131 -8.02 -11.74 31.93
C ASP A 131 -7.75 -10.65 30.88
N TRP A 132 -8.12 -10.91 29.61
CA TRP A 132 -8.05 -9.91 28.56
C TRP A 132 -9.32 -9.06 28.52
N LYS A 133 -9.15 -7.74 28.62
CA LYS A 133 -10.26 -6.79 28.54
C LYS A 133 -10.71 -6.59 27.09
N ASP A 134 -12.02 -6.64 26.86
CA ASP A 134 -12.62 -6.29 25.58
C ASP A 134 -12.77 -4.77 25.44
N ASP A 135 -11.68 -4.08 25.08
CA ASP A 135 -11.62 -2.62 24.96
C ASP A 135 -10.92 -2.15 23.67
N LEU A 136 -11.04 -2.95 22.60
CA LEU A 136 -10.55 -2.53 21.29
C LEU A 136 -11.31 -1.27 20.83
N SER A 137 -10.58 -0.29 20.32
CA SER A 137 -11.15 0.94 19.75
C SER A 137 -12.12 0.63 18.61
N LEU A 138 -13.07 1.53 18.36
CA LEU A 138 -13.92 1.49 17.16
C LEU A 138 -13.07 1.47 15.89
N ASP A 139 -13.56 0.80 14.85
CA ASP A 139 -12.84 0.55 13.58
C ASP A 139 -12.19 1.80 12.98
N ASN A 140 -12.90 2.94 12.99
CA ASN A 140 -12.40 4.21 12.44
C ASN A 140 -11.28 4.87 13.26
N LYS A 141 -10.97 4.34 14.44
CA LYS A 141 -9.90 4.78 15.33
C LYS A 141 -8.74 3.79 15.40
N ILE A 142 -8.86 2.62 14.78
CA ILE A 142 -7.79 1.61 14.84
C ILE A 142 -6.56 2.15 14.13
N CYS A 143 -5.49 2.29 14.91
CA CYS A 143 -4.19 2.73 14.44
C CYS A 143 -3.09 1.77 14.91
N PHE A 144 -1.84 2.18 14.69
CA PHE A 144 -0.68 1.36 15.02
C PHE A 144 -0.61 1.06 16.52
N ASP A 145 -1.12 1.95 17.38
CA ASP A 145 -1.08 1.77 18.83
C ASP A 145 -2.02 0.66 19.32
N GLU A 146 -3.21 0.51 18.72
CA GLU A 146 -4.08 -0.64 18.97
C GLU A 146 -3.40 -1.94 18.55
N ALA A 147 -2.78 -1.97 17.36
CA ALA A 147 -2.04 -3.15 16.92
C ALA A 147 -0.85 -3.46 17.86
N ASN A 148 -0.15 -2.44 18.38
CA ASN A 148 0.91 -2.61 19.37
C ASN A 148 0.38 -3.22 20.66
N LYS A 149 -0.72 -2.67 21.19
CA LYS A 149 -1.37 -3.14 22.42
C LYS A 149 -1.75 -4.62 22.28
N CYS A 150 -2.53 -4.97 21.26
CA CYS A 150 -3.03 -6.32 21.07
C CYS A 150 -1.91 -7.31 20.68
N GLY A 151 -0.98 -6.89 19.82
CA GLY A 151 0.08 -7.74 19.28
C GLY A 151 1.25 -8.02 20.22
N SER A 152 1.45 -7.20 21.26
CA SER A 152 2.62 -7.28 22.15
C SER A 152 2.87 -8.63 22.82
N HIS A 153 1.83 -9.44 23.02
CA HIS A 153 1.90 -10.76 23.65
C HIS A 153 2.31 -11.89 22.68
N TRP A 154 2.41 -11.58 21.38
CA TRP A 154 2.71 -12.55 20.33
C TRP A 154 4.16 -12.40 19.86
N GLY A 155 4.94 -13.47 19.96
CA GLY A 155 6.37 -13.46 19.69
C GLY A 155 6.71 -13.06 18.25
N LYS A 156 5.81 -13.33 17.29
CA LYS A 156 6.01 -12.96 15.88
C LYS A 156 5.58 -11.53 15.55
N TYR A 157 4.86 -10.84 16.44
CA TYR A 157 4.36 -9.48 16.19
C TYR A 157 5.49 -8.47 15.94
N LYS A 158 6.59 -8.53 16.71
CA LYS A 158 7.72 -7.59 16.57
C LYS A 158 8.26 -7.53 15.14
N ASN A 159 8.39 -8.68 14.48
CA ASN A 159 8.89 -8.73 13.10
C ASN A 159 7.86 -8.19 12.10
N LEU A 160 6.58 -8.48 12.32
CA LEU A 160 5.50 -7.87 11.53
C LEU A 160 5.51 -6.35 11.67
N LYS A 161 5.53 -5.82 12.89
CA LYS A 161 5.61 -4.38 13.15
C LYS A 161 6.74 -3.72 12.36
N LEU A 162 7.96 -4.23 12.49
CA LEU A 162 9.13 -3.68 11.79
C LEU A 162 8.96 -3.72 10.27
N SER A 163 8.33 -4.77 9.73
CA SER A 163 8.05 -4.85 8.29
C SER A 163 6.97 -3.84 7.84
N LEU A 164 5.93 -3.62 8.65
CA LEU A 164 4.87 -2.63 8.36
C LEU A 164 5.39 -1.20 8.41
N GLU A 165 6.32 -0.89 9.32
CA GLU A 165 6.95 0.43 9.43
C GLU A 165 7.75 0.82 8.17
N ARG A 166 8.22 -0.16 7.39
CA ARG A 166 8.93 0.04 6.12
C ARG A 166 8.01 0.33 4.93
N ILE A 167 6.72 0.02 5.03
CA ILE A 167 5.76 0.30 3.98
C ILE A 167 5.38 1.78 4.05
N GLY A 168 5.55 2.50 2.94
CA GLY A 168 5.28 3.93 2.82
C GLY A 168 6.02 4.76 3.87
N ASP A 169 7.26 4.39 4.19
CA ASP A 169 8.07 5.08 5.19
C ASP A 169 8.45 6.52 4.78
N LYS A 170 9.17 7.22 5.65
CA LYS A 170 9.57 8.61 5.39
C LYS A 170 10.41 8.76 4.12
N SER A 171 11.23 7.76 3.78
CA SER A 171 12.03 7.80 2.54
C SER A 171 11.13 7.76 1.32
N TYR A 172 10.14 6.87 1.31
CA TYR A 172 9.13 6.82 0.24
C TYR A 172 8.29 8.10 0.16
N GLN A 173 7.87 8.64 1.32
CA GLN A 173 7.12 9.90 1.38
C GLN A 173 7.94 11.06 0.80
N SER A 174 9.20 11.20 1.20
CA SER A 174 10.08 12.24 0.66
C SER A 174 10.33 12.06 -0.84
N ALA A 175 10.60 10.84 -1.30
CA ALA A 175 10.86 10.54 -2.71
C ALA A 175 9.64 10.77 -3.62
N THR A 176 8.43 10.73 -3.07
CA THR A 176 7.18 11.05 -3.77
C THR A 176 6.73 12.49 -3.54
N ASN A 177 7.54 13.35 -2.91
CA ASN A 177 7.16 14.71 -2.50
C ASN A 177 5.85 14.75 -1.70
N ASP A 178 5.70 13.80 -0.77
CA ASP A 178 4.54 13.64 0.09
C ASP A 178 3.23 13.53 -0.72
N PHE A 179 3.28 12.82 -1.86
CA PHE A 179 2.23 12.78 -2.88
C PHE A 179 0.85 12.51 -2.27
N ARG A 180 0.72 11.50 -1.41
CA ARG A 180 -0.56 11.11 -0.80
C ARG A 180 -1.17 12.23 0.04
N ASN A 181 -0.38 12.89 0.88
CA ASN A 181 -0.85 13.99 1.69
C ASN A 181 -1.18 15.21 0.81
N ALA A 182 -0.31 15.52 -0.16
CA ALA A 182 -0.52 16.61 -1.09
C ALA A 182 -1.74 16.37 -1.98
N TYR A 183 -2.03 15.13 -2.40
CA TYR A 183 -3.18 14.77 -3.21
C TYR A 183 -4.50 14.97 -2.46
N ASN A 184 -4.55 14.66 -1.18
CA ASN A 184 -5.77 14.79 -0.37
C ASN A 184 -6.00 16.20 0.18
N HIS A 185 -4.94 16.97 0.43
CA HIS A 185 -5.04 18.21 1.20
C HIS A 185 -4.48 19.45 0.49
N ARG A 186 -3.74 19.29 -0.61
CA ARG A 186 -3.05 20.39 -1.33
C ARG A 186 -3.02 20.09 -2.84
N PHE A 187 -1.99 20.57 -3.55
CA PHE A 187 -1.70 20.20 -4.93
C PHE A 187 -0.50 19.25 -4.96
N SER A 188 -0.73 18.01 -5.36
CA SER A 188 0.33 17.02 -5.57
C SER A 188 1.26 17.41 -6.74
N PRO A 189 2.51 16.91 -6.78
CA PRO A 189 3.32 16.95 -7.99
C PRO A 189 2.58 16.35 -9.17
N ARG A 190 2.81 16.88 -10.38
CA ARG A 190 2.35 16.18 -11.59
C ARG A 190 3.10 14.86 -11.77
N ILE A 191 2.54 13.96 -12.56
CA ILE A 191 3.18 12.70 -12.95
C ILE A 191 3.54 12.80 -14.42
N VAL A 192 4.76 12.41 -14.78
CA VAL A 192 5.37 12.48 -16.13
C VAL A 192 5.64 13.91 -16.63
N ILE A 193 4.64 14.80 -16.69
CA ILE A 193 4.77 16.12 -17.30
C ILE A 193 4.07 17.22 -16.49
N GLY A 194 4.62 18.42 -16.49
CA GLY A 194 4.05 19.61 -15.87
C GLY A 194 4.67 20.01 -14.53
N ILE A 195 4.29 21.18 -14.02
CA ILE A 195 4.82 21.79 -12.80
C ILE A 195 3.65 22.09 -11.86
N THR A 196 3.82 21.88 -10.55
CA THR A 196 2.85 22.34 -9.52
C THR A 196 3.52 23.23 -8.49
N ASN A 197 2.74 23.84 -7.58
CA ASN A 197 3.24 24.63 -6.45
C ASN A 197 4.25 25.74 -6.83
N PHE A 198 3.95 26.47 -7.92
CA PHE A 198 4.84 27.54 -8.42
C PHE A 198 5.15 28.60 -7.35
N VAL A 199 4.18 28.88 -6.47
CA VAL A 199 4.30 29.79 -5.33
C VAL A 199 4.27 28.99 -4.04
N THR A 200 5.28 29.16 -3.19
CA THR A 200 5.30 28.60 -1.83
C THR A 200 5.39 29.71 -0.80
N ARG A 201 4.53 29.64 0.23
CA ARG A 201 4.50 30.60 1.34
C ARG A 201 5.32 30.07 2.51
N HIS A 202 6.22 30.90 3.03
CA HIS A 202 7.04 30.63 4.21
C HIS A 202 6.63 31.55 5.35
N VAL A 203 6.54 31.01 6.56
CA VAL A 203 6.33 31.78 7.79
C VAL A 203 7.49 31.51 8.72
N GLU A 204 8.26 32.54 9.02
CA GLU A 204 9.32 32.45 10.01
C GLU A 204 8.71 32.34 11.41
N LYS A 205 8.83 31.17 12.07
CA LYS A 205 8.15 30.90 13.35
C LYS A 205 8.51 31.88 14.47
N ALA A 206 9.73 32.41 14.47
CA ALA A 206 10.21 33.31 15.51
C ALA A 206 9.68 34.74 15.38
N THR A 207 9.49 35.23 14.14
CA THR A 207 9.17 36.63 13.86
C THR A 207 7.76 36.82 13.30
N GLY A 208 7.12 35.75 12.85
CA GLY A 208 5.85 35.79 12.11
C GLY A 208 6.00 36.34 10.69
N LYS A 209 7.21 36.70 10.25
CA LYS A 209 7.45 37.29 8.94
C LYS A 209 7.09 36.31 7.83
N VAL A 210 6.34 36.81 6.85
CA VAL A 210 5.89 36.05 5.69
C VAL A 210 6.79 36.34 4.50
N SER A 211 7.21 35.30 3.78
CA SER A 211 7.88 35.41 2.49
C SER A 211 7.32 34.40 1.50
N TYR A 212 7.59 34.62 0.22
CA TYR A 212 7.16 33.74 -0.86
C TYR A 212 8.35 33.36 -1.72
N SER A 213 8.43 32.09 -2.10
CA SER A 213 9.37 31.60 -3.10
C SER A 213 8.63 31.23 -4.39
N LEU A 214 9.24 31.58 -5.53
CA LEU A 214 8.80 31.17 -6.86
C LEU A 214 9.75 30.06 -7.35
N GLY A 215 9.23 28.93 -7.82
CA GLY A 215 10.10 27.85 -8.30
C GLY A 215 9.42 26.57 -8.74
N GLY A 216 8.20 26.29 -8.28
CA GLY A 216 7.47 25.09 -8.67
C GLY A 216 8.14 23.78 -8.26
N ILE A 217 7.39 22.69 -8.39
CA ILE A 217 7.85 21.32 -8.19
C ILE A 217 7.67 20.63 -9.53
N GLY A 218 8.76 20.07 -10.06
CA GLY A 218 8.75 19.29 -11.28
C GLY A 218 7.93 18.00 -11.14
N PRO A 219 7.63 17.32 -12.25
CA PRO A 219 6.81 16.13 -12.22
C PRO A 219 7.59 14.95 -11.61
N LEU A 220 6.88 14.03 -10.99
CA LEU A 220 7.42 12.70 -10.68
C LEU A 220 7.61 11.93 -11.98
N SER A 221 8.84 11.54 -12.28
CA SER A 221 9.11 10.71 -13.46
C SER A 221 8.55 9.31 -13.27
N LEU A 222 8.05 8.72 -14.35
CA LEU A 222 7.50 7.37 -14.30
C LEU A 222 8.56 6.32 -13.97
N GLU A 223 9.81 6.56 -14.38
CA GLU A 223 10.95 5.73 -13.99
C GLU A 223 11.14 5.69 -12.47
N ASN A 224 11.18 6.86 -11.81
CA ASN A 224 11.32 6.94 -10.37
C ASN A 224 10.11 6.31 -9.65
N ILE A 225 8.89 6.55 -10.14
CA ILE A 225 7.68 5.93 -9.59
C ILE A 225 7.79 4.40 -9.64
N VAL A 226 8.16 3.82 -10.78
CA VAL A 226 8.30 2.36 -10.93
C VAL A 226 9.33 1.80 -9.95
N GLN A 227 10.51 2.42 -9.84
CA GLN A 227 11.56 1.97 -8.90
C GLN A 227 11.08 2.01 -7.45
N LEU A 228 10.40 3.09 -7.05
CA LEU A 228 9.85 3.23 -5.70
C LEU A 228 8.76 2.18 -5.42
N LEU A 229 7.87 1.92 -6.38
CA LEU A 229 6.80 0.94 -6.24
C LEU A 229 7.33 -0.51 -6.23
N GLU A 230 8.35 -0.84 -7.01
CA GLU A 230 9.05 -2.13 -6.94
C GLU A 230 9.59 -2.37 -5.52
N GLN A 231 10.20 -1.35 -4.90
CA GLN A 231 10.67 -1.46 -3.52
C GLN A 231 9.51 -1.60 -2.51
N GLN A 232 8.39 -0.92 -2.74
CA GLN A 232 7.20 -1.09 -1.89
C GLN A 232 6.57 -2.48 -2.03
N CYS A 233 6.56 -3.07 -3.23
CA CYS A 233 6.14 -4.46 -3.44
C CYS A 233 6.97 -5.41 -2.56
N ILE A 234 8.30 -5.29 -2.58
CA ILE A 234 9.20 -6.10 -1.75
C ILE A 234 8.89 -5.94 -0.25
N ASN A 235 8.63 -4.72 0.21
CA ASN A 235 8.27 -4.47 1.60
C ASN A 235 6.92 -5.11 1.97
N CYS A 236 5.95 -5.07 1.05
CA CYS A 236 4.64 -5.70 1.22
C CYS A 236 4.74 -7.23 1.29
N TYR A 237 5.59 -7.87 0.47
CA TYR A 237 5.80 -9.32 0.51
C TYR A 237 6.43 -9.76 1.83
N LYS A 238 7.43 -9.01 2.32
CA LYS A 238 8.05 -9.25 3.63
C LYS A 238 7.03 -9.12 4.76
N ALA A 239 6.15 -8.13 4.69
CA ALA A 239 5.06 -7.96 5.65
C ALA A 239 4.05 -9.11 5.60
N PHE A 240 3.70 -9.58 4.40
CA PHE A 240 2.81 -10.73 4.22
C PHE A 240 3.36 -11.99 4.88
N GLU A 241 4.65 -12.28 4.68
CA GLU A 241 5.29 -13.43 5.32
C GLU A 241 5.40 -13.28 6.84
N CYS A 242 5.60 -12.07 7.36
CA CYS A 242 5.56 -11.84 8.80
C CYS A 242 4.15 -11.97 9.36
N PHE A 243 3.13 -11.54 8.62
CA PHE A 243 1.72 -11.67 8.99
C PHE A 243 1.31 -13.15 9.02
N LYS A 244 1.73 -13.94 8.03
CA LYS A 244 1.57 -15.40 8.04
C LYS A 244 2.17 -16.03 9.29
N LYS A 245 3.39 -15.66 9.66
CA LYS A 245 4.05 -16.17 10.86
C LYS A 245 3.29 -15.83 12.14
N LEU A 246 2.73 -14.62 12.25
CA LEU A 246 1.88 -14.23 13.38
C LEU A 246 0.60 -15.09 13.42
N VAL A 247 -0.08 -15.26 12.30
CA VAL A 247 -1.28 -16.11 12.23
C VAL A 247 -0.96 -17.56 12.56
N ARG A 248 0.20 -18.11 12.14
CA ARG A 248 0.62 -19.47 12.55
C ARG A 248 0.78 -19.60 14.07
N GLU A 249 1.24 -18.55 14.74
CA GLU A 249 1.31 -18.50 16.19
C GLU A 249 -0.09 -18.58 16.82
N HIS A 250 -1.06 -17.84 16.25
CA HIS A 250 -2.46 -17.93 16.66
C HIS A 250 -3.04 -19.33 16.41
N GLU A 251 -2.85 -19.91 15.22
CA GLU A 251 -3.32 -21.27 14.88
C GLU A 251 -2.77 -22.32 15.84
N SER A 252 -1.51 -22.19 16.27
CA SER A 252 -0.91 -23.07 17.26
C SER A 252 -1.60 -22.94 18.63
N ALA A 253 -1.94 -21.72 19.04
CA ALA A 253 -2.70 -21.47 20.26
C ALA A 253 -4.14 -22.01 20.17
N ILE A 254 -4.78 -21.90 19.01
CA ILE A 254 -6.10 -22.47 18.74
C ILE A 254 -6.04 -23.99 18.86
N ALA A 255 -5.09 -24.64 18.21
CA ALA A 255 -4.94 -26.10 18.24
C ALA A 255 -4.67 -26.61 19.66
N ALA A 256 -3.92 -25.87 20.48
CA ALA A 256 -3.68 -26.23 21.90
C ALA A 256 -4.91 -26.02 22.81
N SER A 257 -5.96 -25.36 22.31
CA SER A 257 -7.20 -25.08 23.06
C SER A 257 -8.37 -26.00 22.72
N ILE A 258 -8.19 -26.90 21.74
CA ILE A 258 -9.12 -27.96 21.32
C ILE A 258 -8.78 -29.24 22.07
#